data_AF-J9ALJ6-F1
#
_entry.id   AF-J9ALJ6-F1
#
_cell.length_a   1.000
_cell.length_b   1.000
_cell.length_c   1.000
_cell.angle_alpha   90.00
_cell.angle_beta   90.00
_cell.angle_gamma   90.00
#
_symmetry.space_group_name_H-M   'P 1'
#
loop_
_entity.id
_entity.type
_entity.pdbx_description
1 polymer ?
#
loop_
_entity_poly.entity_id
_entity_poly.type
_entity_poly.pdbx_seq_one_letter_code
_entity_poly.pdbx_strand_id
1 'polypeptide(L)'
;YRYAKPFDYFLLTTGILLSIAQGSLQAIQSIIFKKLSATLIEGQTKWGTEDFDESKFHNGAIEAIFMYFGYGIAILILATISMTCWHTVCERQIYQIRKRYFAAVLRQNMGWFDSHPSGELITKMSDGIDRIKDGIGDKVGILFSQGTAFVGGIIVAFICSWGMTLIMLAFMPILAGLMAFLTR
;
A
#
# COMPACT_ATOMS: atom_id res chain seq x y z
N TYR A 1 14.51 6.89 13.02
CA TYR A 1 13.87 6.37 14.24
C TYR A 1 14.74 6.46 15.50
N ARG A 2 15.48 7.55 15.73
CA ARG A 2 16.37 7.66 16.91
C ARG A 2 15.63 7.86 18.24
N TYR A 3 14.32 8.11 18.22
CA TYR A 3 13.51 8.49 19.39
C TYR A 3 12.27 7.62 19.62
N ALA A 4 12.18 6.49 18.92
CA ALA A 4 11.10 5.52 19.09
C ALA A 4 11.27 4.77 20.43
N LYS A 5 10.22 4.76 21.24
CA LYS A 5 10.12 3.91 22.45
C LYS A 5 10.06 2.44 22.01
N PRO A 6 10.36 1.45 22.88
CA PRO A 6 10.26 0.03 22.53
C PRO A 6 8.86 -0.35 22.02
N PHE A 7 7.80 0.29 22.54
CA PHE A 7 6.43 0.13 22.05
C PHE A 7 6.21 0.66 20.63
N ASP A 8 6.91 1.73 20.24
CA ASP A 8 6.80 2.31 18.89
C ASP A 8 7.50 1.40 17.86
N TYR A 9 8.59 0.72 18.27
CA TYR A 9 9.23 -0.30 17.46
C TYR A 9 8.32 -1.52 17.23
N PHE A 10 7.61 -1.97 18.27
CA PHE A 10 6.65 -3.08 18.14
C PHE A 10 5.49 -2.75 17.19
N LEU A 11 4.92 -1.54 17.31
CA LEU A 11 3.89 -1.08 16.36
C LEU A 11 4.44 -1.02 14.94
N LEU A 12 5.66 -0.49 14.76
CA LEU A 12 6.26 -0.35 13.45
C LEU A 12 6.53 -1.71 12.78
N THR A 13 7.06 -2.69 13.50
CA THR A 13 7.25 -4.05 12.95
C THR A 13 5.92 -4.70 12.60
N THR A 14 4.90 -4.53 13.44
CA THR A 14 3.55 -5.06 13.18
C THR A 14 2.90 -4.38 11.98
N GLY A 15 3.06 -3.06 11.84
CA GLY A 15 2.60 -2.28 10.70
C GLY A 15 3.22 -2.75 9.39
N ILE A 16 4.54 -3.00 9.36
CA ILE A 16 5.24 -3.55 8.19
C ILE A 16 4.71 -4.94 7.82
N LEU A 17 4.59 -5.85 8.79
CA LEU A 17 4.09 -7.21 8.54
C LEU A 17 2.66 -7.18 7.97
N LEU A 18 1.80 -6.32 8.51
CA LEU A 18 0.43 -6.14 8.02
C LEU A 18 0.40 -5.53 6.61
N SER A 19 1.26 -4.55 6.32
CA SER A 19 1.37 -3.96 4.97
C SER A 19 1.86 -4.98 3.94
N ILE A 20 2.81 -5.86 4.30
CA ILE A 20 3.27 -6.96 3.44
C ILE A 20 2.15 -7.97 3.20
N ALA A 21 1.39 -8.34 4.23
CA ALA A 21 0.26 -9.23 4.10
C ALA A 21 -0.83 -8.63 3.19
N GLN A 22 -1.12 -7.33 3.34
CA GLN A 22 -2.03 -6.58 2.48
C GLN A 22 -1.56 -6.57 1.02
N GLY A 23 -0.28 -6.30 0.76
CA GLY A 23 0.28 -6.33 -0.59
C GLY A 23 0.25 -7.73 -1.22
N SER A 24 0.48 -8.78 -0.43
CA SER A 24 0.38 -10.17 -0.89
C SER A 24 -1.06 -10.55 -1.28
N LEU A 25 -2.05 -10.07 -0.53
CA LEU A 25 -3.47 -10.23 -0.85
C LEU A 25 -3.81 -9.62 -2.23
N GLN A 26 -3.26 -8.44 -2.55
CA GLN A 26 -3.46 -7.84 -3.87
C GLN A 26 -2.95 -8.73 -5.01
N ALA A 27 -1.81 -9.41 -4.83
CA ALA A 27 -1.31 -10.37 -5.81
C ALA A 27 -2.24 -11.61 -5.94
N ILE A 28 -2.77 -12.11 -4.82
CA ILE A 28 -3.71 -13.25 -4.79
C ILE A 28 -5.01 -12.92 -5.54
N GLN A 29 -5.48 -11.67 -5.50
CA GLN A 29 -6.69 -11.25 -6.23
C GLN A 29 -6.66 -11.64 -7.71
N SER A 30 -5.50 -11.59 -8.36
CA SER A 30 -5.34 -11.97 -9.77
C SER A 30 -5.68 -13.45 -10.01
N ILE A 31 -5.35 -14.34 -9.08
CA ILE A 31 -5.65 -15.77 -9.17
C ILE A 31 -7.15 -16.02 -8.99
N ILE A 32 -7.79 -15.32 -8.06
CA ILE A 32 -9.24 -15.40 -7.85
C ILE A 32 -9.97 -14.93 -9.11
N PHE A 33 -9.50 -13.82 -9.71
CA PHE A 33 -10.04 -13.30 -10.96
C PHE A 33 -9.92 -14.32 -12.09
N LYS A 34 -8.74 -14.93 -12.25
CA LYS A 34 -8.52 -15.96 -13.25
C LYS A 34 -9.50 -17.11 -13.13
N LYS A 35 -9.78 -17.60 -11.92
CA LYS A 35 -10.76 -18.67 -11.68
C LYS A 35 -12.17 -18.25 -12.09
N LEU A 36 -12.59 -17.05 -11.67
CA LEU A 36 -13.90 -16.50 -12.04
C LEU A 36 -14.03 -16.34 -13.56
N SER A 37 -13.03 -15.79 -14.23
CA SER A 37 -13.05 -15.65 -15.68
C SER A 37 -13.09 -17.00 -16.39
N ALA A 38 -12.35 -17.99 -15.90
CA ALA A 38 -12.35 -19.33 -16.49
C ALA A 38 -13.73 -20.01 -16.39
N THR A 39 -14.41 -19.92 -15.24
CA THR A 39 -15.75 -20.49 -15.08
C THR A 39 -16.79 -19.79 -15.96
N LEU A 40 -16.69 -18.46 -16.10
CA LEU A 40 -17.56 -17.69 -17.00
C LEU A 40 -17.33 -18.03 -18.48
N ILE A 41 -16.07 -18.15 -18.90
CA ILE A 41 -15.73 -18.52 -20.28
C ILE A 41 -16.18 -19.95 -20.59
N GLU A 42 -15.98 -20.89 -19.67
CA GLU A 42 -16.44 -22.28 -19.83
C GLU A 42 -17.97 -22.34 -19.94
N GLY A 43 -18.67 -21.58 -19.10
CA GLY A 43 -20.13 -21.44 -19.16
C GLY A 43 -20.61 -20.90 -20.51
N GLN A 44 -19.97 -19.84 -21.01
CA GLN A 44 -20.31 -19.28 -22.32
C GLN A 44 -19.99 -20.23 -23.47
N THR A 45 -18.87 -20.95 -23.42
CA THR A 45 -18.44 -21.86 -24.50
C THR A 45 -19.37 -23.05 -24.63
N LYS A 46 -19.87 -23.57 -23.51
CA LYS A 46 -20.81 -24.70 -23.48
C LYS A 46 -22.26 -24.27 -23.66
N TRP A 47 -22.56 -22.97 -23.64
CA TRP A 47 -23.89 -22.43 -23.82
C TRP A 47 -24.44 -22.79 -25.21
N GLY A 48 -25.41 -23.72 -25.26
CA GLY A 48 -26.01 -24.23 -26.51
C GLY A 48 -25.41 -25.54 -27.04
N THR A 49 -24.47 -26.15 -26.34
CA THR A 49 -24.02 -27.54 -26.60
C THR A 49 -24.78 -28.49 -25.64
N GLU A 50 -25.13 -29.71 -26.06
CA GLU A 50 -25.87 -30.69 -25.22
C GLU A 50 -25.16 -31.05 -23.89
N ASP A 51 -23.86 -30.74 -23.77
CA ASP A 51 -23.02 -30.94 -22.57
C ASP A 51 -23.08 -29.79 -21.53
N PHE A 52 -24.04 -28.86 -21.64
CA PHE A 52 -24.18 -27.77 -20.67
C PHE A 52 -24.77 -28.27 -19.34
N ASP A 53 -23.89 -28.48 -18.36
CA ASP A 53 -24.27 -28.82 -17.00
C ASP A 53 -24.45 -27.53 -16.16
N GLU A 54 -25.69 -27.05 -16.09
CA GLU A 54 -26.08 -25.84 -15.33
C GLU A 54 -25.65 -25.92 -13.86
N SER A 55 -25.66 -27.11 -13.27
CA SER A 55 -25.31 -27.31 -11.86
C SER A 55 -23.83 -27.05 -11.57
N LYS A 56 -22.94 -27.48 -12.48
CA LYS A 56 -21.49 -27.24 -12.37
C LYS A 56 -21.16 -25.77 -12.55
N PHE A 57 -21.81 -25.10 -13.51
CA PHE A 57 -21.63 -23.67 -13.72
C PHE A 57 -22.08 -22.85 -12.50
N HIS A 58 -23.28 -23.15 -11.98
CA HIS A 58 -23.83 -22.45 -10.81
C HIS A 58 -22.94 -22.61 -9.57
N ASN A 59 -22.52 -23.85 -9.27
CA ASN A 59 -21.64 -24.12 -8.13
C ASN A 59 -20.27 -23.46 -8.28
N GLY A 60 -19.67 -23.51 -9.47
CA GLY A 60 -18.37 -22.86 -9.73
C GLY A 60 -18.44 -21.33 -9.66
N ALA A 61 -19.54 -20.72 -10.11
CA ALA A 61 -19.75 -19.29 -10.01
C ALA A 61 -19.95 -18.84 -8.55
N ILE A 62 -20.75 -19.58 -7.79
CA ILE A 62 -20.98 -19.32 -6.36
C ILE A 62 -19.69 -19.44 -5.56
N GLU A 63 -18.88 -20.48 -5.80
CA GLU A 63 -17.59 -20.66 -5.11
C GLU A 63 -16.66 -19.45 -5.37
N ALA A 64 -16.57 -18.99 -6.61
CA ALA A 64 -15.75 -17.84 -6.97
C ALA A 64 -16.25 -16.54 -6.30
N ILE A 65 -17.57 -16.33 -6.22
CA ILE A 65 -18.17 -15.18 -5.55
C ILE A 65 -17.87 -15.19 -4.05
N PHE A 66 -18.01 -16.35 -3.38
CA PHE A 66 -17.69 -16.46 -1.95
C PHE A 66 -16.20 -16.22 -1.68
N MET A 67 -15.31 -16.69 -2.57
CA MET A 67 -13.87 -16.43 -2.46
C MET A 67 -13.55 -14.93 -2.59
N TYR A 68 -14.24 -14.22 -3.50
CA TYR A 68 -14.14 -12.77 -3.65
C TYR A 68 -14.67 -11.99 -2.44
N PHE A 69 -15.79 -12.45 -1.88
CA PHE A 69 -16.38 -11.84 -0.69
C PHE A 69 -15.45 -12.00 0.53
N GLY A 70 -14.89 -13.20 0.72
CA GLY A 70 -13.88 -13.47 1.76
C GLY A 70 -12.61 -12.63 1.59
N TYR A 71 -12.14 -12.46 0.35
CA TYR A 71 -11.04 -11.54 0.03
C TYR A 71 -11.35 -10.09 0.43
N GLY A 72 -12.55 -9.60 0.10
CA GLY A 72 -13.00 -8.24 0.45
C GLY A 72 -13.03 -7.98 1.96
N ILE A 73 -13.48 -8.94 2.75
CA ILE A 73 -13.46 -8.83 4.22
C ILE A 73 -12.02 -8.86 4.74
N ALA A 74 -11.18 -9.77 4.24
CA ALA A 74 -9.80 -9.91 4.68
C ALA A 74 -8.99 -8.62 4.42
N ILE A 75 -9.10 -8.04 3.22
CA ILE A 75 -8.38 -6.82 2.88
C ILE A 75 -8.87 -5.62 3.70
N LEU A 76 -10.18 -5.52 3.97
CA LEU A 76 -10.76 -4.45 4.78
C LEU A 76 -10.19 -4.46 6.20
N ILE A 77 -10.16 -5.64 6.84
CA ILE A 77 -9.63 -5.79 8.20
C ILE A 77 -8.13 -5.48 8.23
N LEU A 78 -7.34 -6.09 7.33
CA LEU A 78 -5.89 -5.89 7.31
C LEU A 78 -5.50 -4.43 7.02
N ALA A 79 -6.14 -3.82 6.02
CA ALA A 79 -5.85 -2.44 5.64
C ALA A 79 -6.20 -1.47 6.78
N THR A 80 -7.35 -1.65 7.44
CA THR A 80 -7.78 -0.76 8.53
C THR A 80 -6.83 -0.85 9.72
N ILE A 81 -6.44 -2.07 10.12
CA ILE A 81 -5.50 -2.28 11.24
C ILE A 81 -4.11 -1.71 10.89
N SER A 82 -3.61 -1.98 9.67
CA SER A 82 -2.31 -1.46 9.22
C SER A 82 -2.31 0.07 9.22
N MET A 83 -3.33 0.71 8.64
CA MET A 83 -3.41 2.17 8.54
C MET A 83 -3.53 2.83 9.91
N THR A 84 -4.32 2.25 10.82
CA THR A 84 -4.45 2.74 12.20
C THR A 84 -3.12 2.65 12.95
N CYS A 85 -2.36 1.56 12.75
CA CYS A 85 -1.05 1.37 13.34
C CYS A 85 -0.04 2.44 12.87
N TRP A 86 0.07 2.62 11.55
CA TRP A 86 0.95 3.62 10.94
C TRP A 86 0.61 5.05 11.38
N HIS A 87 -0.68 5.39 11.41
CA HIS A 87 -1.13 6.70 11.87
C HIS A 87 -0.79 6.93 13.35
N THR A 88 -0.98 5.92 14.20
CA THR A 88 -0.65 6.01 15.64
C THR A 88 0.84 6.22 15.88
N VAL A 89 1.70 5.52 15.14
CA VAL A 89 3.16 5.72 15.22
C VAL A 89 3.53 7.14 14.78
N CYS A 90 2.93 7.61 13.69
CA CYS A 90 3.19 8.94 13.15
C CYS A 90 2.86 10.04 14.16
N GLU A 91 1.66 10.03 14.74
CA GLU A 91 1.22 11.00 15.74
C GLU A 91 2.14 11.02 16.97
N ARG A 92 2.57 9.85 17.45
CA ARG A 92 3.50 9.75 18.58
C ARG A 92 4.88 10.33 18.26
N GLN A 93 5.40 10.10 17.06
CA GLN A 93 6.67 10.67 16.62
C GLN A 93 6.58 12.20 16.47
N ILE A 94 5.50 12.69 15.86
CA ILE A 94 5.25 14.13 15.68
C ILE A 94 5.16 14.83 17.04
N TYR A 95 4.45 14.25 18.00
CA TYR A 95 4.36 14.80 19.34
C TYR A 95 5.75 14.97 20.00
N GLN A 96 6.62 13.95 19.89
CA GLN A 96 7.99 14.01 20.42
C GLN A 96 8.85 15.06 19.70
N ILE A 97 8.73 15.17 18.38
CA ILE A 97 9.44 16.17 17.57
C ILE A 97 8.99 17.58 17.99
N ARG A 98 7.68 17.83 18.05
CA ARG A 98 7.08 19.11 18.47
C ARG A 98 7.56 19.53 19.85
N LYS A 99 7.54 18.61 20.84
CA LYS A 99 7.99 18.88 22.20
C LYS A 99 9.47 19.31 22.26
N ARG A 100 10.34 18.62 21.52
CA ARG A 100 11.78 18.89 21.52
C ARG A 100 12.14 20.14 20.75
N TYR A 101 11.47 20.37 19.63
CA TYR A 101 11.64 21.58 18.85
C TYR A 101 11.29 22.79 19.70
N PHE A 102 10.13 22.77 20.38
CA PHE A 102 9.74 23.85 21.27
C PHE A 102 10.73 24.05 22.43
N ALA A 103 11.19 22.97 23.07
CA ALA A 103 12.21 23.05 24.12
C ALA A 103 13.56 23.60 23.62
N ALA A 104 13.93 23.33 22.36
CA ALA A 104 15.16 23.85 21.76
C ALA A 104 15.02 25.34 21.40
N VAL A 105 13.86 25.76 20.90
CA VAL A 105 13.57 27.18 20.62
C VAL A 105 13.63 28.00 21.91
N LEU A 106 13.03 27.53 23.01
CA LEU A 106 13.07 28.22 24.30
C LEU A 106 14.47 28.36 24.91
N ARG A 107 15.46 27.58 24.45
CA ARG A 107 16.85 27.63 24.92
C ARG A 107 17.74 28.53 24.07
N GLN A 108 17.20 29.19 23.03
CA GLN A 108 17.97 30.10 22.19
C GLN A 108 18.21 31.46 22.85
N ASN A 109 19.32 32.11 22.47
CA ASN A 109 19.70 33.42 22.97
C ASN A 109 18.86 34.54 22.34
N MET A 110 18.76 35.70 23.01
CA MET A 110 17.97 36.85 22.52
C MET A 110 18.39 37.30 21.11
N GLY A 111 19.70 37.37 20.82
CA GLY A 111 20.19 37.77 19.49
C GLY A 111 19.80 36.81 18.35
N TRP A 112 19.44 35.56 18.67
CA TRP A 112 18.90 34.62 17.67
C TRP A 112 17.44 34.97 17.30
N PHE A 113 16.66 35.44 18.28
CA PHE A 113 15.29 35.90 18.09
C PHE A 113 15.22 37.24 17.33
N ASP A 114 16.22 38.11 17.48
CA ASP A 114 16.30 39.35 16.71
C ASP A 114 16.53 39.09 15.20
N SER A 115 17.16 37.96 14.86
CA SER A 115 17.44 37.55 13.48
C SER A 115 16.31 36.74 12.84
N HIS A 116 15.36 36.22 13.62
CA HIS A 116 14.30 35.32 13.14
C HIS A 116 12.93 35.79 13.66
N PRO A 117 12.06 36.36 12.81
CA PRO A 117 10.72 36.77 13.22
C PRO A 117 9.96 35.59 13.83
N SER A 118 9.32 35.81 14.99
CA SER A 118 8.58 34.77 15.71
C SER A 118 7.47 34.13 14.86
N GLY A 119 6.81 34.91 14.00
CA GLY A 119 5.79 34.42 13.08
C GLY A 119 6.34 33.47 12.01
N GLU A 120 7.50 33.76 11.44
CA GLU A 120 8.13 32.90 10.43
C GLU A 120 8.59 31.57 11.03
N LEU A 121 9.06 31.58 12.27
CA LEU A 121 9.52 30.39 12.97
C LEU A 121 8.39 29.39 13.24
N ILE A 122 7.22 29.87 13.67
CA ILE A 122 6.05 29.03 13.94
C ILE A 122 5.52 28.42 12.64
N THR A 123 5.49 29.19 11.55
CA THR A 123 5.09 28.69 10.23
C THR A 123 6.08 27.65 9.72
N LYS A 124 7.39 27.94 9.77
CA LYS A 124 8.45 26.98 9.38
C LYS A 124 8.39 25.68 10.19
N MET A 125 8.10 25.78 11.48
CA MET A 125 7.92 24.62 12.34
C MET A 125 6.70 23.78 11.91
N SER A 126 5.57 24.44 11.65
CA SER A 126 4.32 23.76 11.29
C SER A 126 4.45 23.09 9.93
N ASP A 127 4.93 23.81 8.92
CA ASP A 127 5.19 23.27 7.57
C ASP A 127 6.20 22.13 7.60
N GLY A 128 7.25 22.25 8.41
CA GLY A 128 8.26 21.20 8.57
C GLY A 128 7.69 19.94 9.21
N ILE A 129 6.82 20.10 10.21
CA ILE A 129 6.13 18.97 10.87
C ILE A 129 5.14 18.30 9.92
N ASP A 130 4.37 19.06 9.14
CA ASP A 130 3.39 18.51 8.22
C ASP A 130 4.08 17.72 7.09
N ARG A 131 5.20 18.22 6.55
CA ARG A 131 6.01 17.45 5.58
C ARG A 131 6.55 16.16 6.18
N ILE A 132 6.96 16.17 7.45
CA ILE A 132 7.41 14.95 8.14
C ILE A 132 6.25 13.98 8.36
N LYS A 133 5.06 14.50 8.71
CA LYS A 133 3.83 13.71 8.88
C LYS A 133 3.46 12.99 7.59
N ASP A 134 3.50 13.70 6.47
CA ASP A 134 3.22 13.13 5.15
C ASP A 134 4.25 12.07 4.75
N GLY A 135 5.54 12.31 5.06
CA GLY A 135 6.60 11.37 4.74
C GLY A 135 6.58 10.08 5.58
N ILE A 136 6.30 10.18 6.88
CA ILE A 136 6.37 9.04 7.82
C ILE A 136 5.03 8.31 7.98
N GLY A 137 3.91 9.02 7.83
CA GLY A 137 2.59 8.53 8.20
C GLY A 137 2.10 7.37 7.35
N ASP A 138 1.43 7.68 6.24
CA ASP A 138 0.77 6.69 5.40
C ASP A 138 1.69 6.19 4.26
N LYS A 139 2.51 7.10 3.72
CA LYS A 139 3.33 6.82 2.53
C LYS A 139 4.27 5.64 2.72
N VAL A 140 4.87 5.47 3.90
CA VAL A 140 5.76 4.33 4.19
C VAL A 140 5.00 3.01 4.12
N GLY A 141 3.81 2.93 4.73
CA GLY A 141 2.98 1.72 4.69
C GLY A 141 2.53 1.38 3.27
N ILE A 142 2.12 2.39 2.50
CA ILE A 142 1.78 2.22 1.08
C ILE A 142 2.98 1.73 0.27
N LEU A 143 4.18 2.29 0.48
CA LEU A 143 5.39 1.85 -0.23
C LEU A 143 5.68 0.37 -0.02
N PHE A 144 5.57 -0.14 1.21
CA PHE A 144 5.76 -1.56 1.49
C PHE A 144 4.63 -2.42 0.89
N SER A 145 3.39 -1.98 1.00
CA SER A 145 2.23 -2.69 0.44
C SER A 145 2.32 -2.80 -1.08
N GLN A 146 2.57 -1.68 -1.76
CA GLN A 146 2.69 -1.64 -3.22
C GLN A 146 3.99 -2.30 -3.71
N GLY A 147 5.10 -2.20 -2.96
CA GLY A 147 6.32 -2.92 -3.27
C GLY A 147 6.12 -4.44 -3.20
N THR A 148 5.41 -4.93 -2.18
CA THR A 148 5.08 -6.35 -2.05
C THR A 148 4.10 -6.80 -3.12
N ALA A 149 3.07 -6.00 -3.41
CA ALA A 149 2.11 -6.28 -4.47
C ALA A 149 2.77 -6.33 -5.85
N PHE A 150 3.75 -5.45 -6.11
CA PHE A 150 4.53 -5.44 -7.34
C PHE A 150 5.34 -6.73 -7.49
N VAL A 151 6.10 -7.12 -6.46
CA VAL A 151 6.88 -8.37 -6.48
C VAL A 151 5.97 -9.59 -6.60
N GLY A 152 4.90 -9.66 -5.80
CA GLY A 152 3.93 -10.74 -5.82
C GLY A 152 3.20 -10.83 -7.17
N GLY A 153 2.84 -9.70 -7.77
CA GLY A 153 2.19 -9.64 -9.08
C GLY A 153 3.08 -10.17 -10.20
N ILE A 154 4.37 -9.81 -10.20
CA ILE A 154 5.34 -10.35 -11.15
C ILE A 154 5.46 -11.88 -11.00
N ILE A 155 5.57 -12.38 -9.77
CA ILE A 155 5.64 -13.82 -9.50
C ILE A 155 4.40 -14.54 -10.05
N VAL A 156 3.20 -14.04 -9.75
CA VAL A 156 1.94 -14.62 -10.23
C VAL A 156 1.84 -14.57 -11.76
N ALA A 157 2.32 -13.49 -12.39
CA ALA A 157 2.34 -13.35 -13.84
C ALA A 157 3.23 -14.42 -14.51
N PHE A 158 4.46 -14.61 -14.00
CA PHE A 158 5.37 -15.64 -14.49
C PHE A 158 4.82 -17.06 -14.31
N ILE A 159 4.12 -17.33 -13.19
CA ILE A 159 3.47 -18.63 -12.95
C ILE A 159 2.35 -18.91 -13.96
N CYS A 160 1.55 -17.89 -14.32
CA CYS A 160 0.43 -18.09 -15.24
C CYS A 160 0.88 -18.28 -16.70
N SER A 161 1.79 -17.44 -17.18
CA SER A 161 2.32 -17.53 -18.54
C SER A 161 3.62 -16.76 -18.64
N TRP A 162 4.73 -17.49 -18.78
CA TRP A 162 6.05 -16.87 -18.91
C TRP A 162 6.20 -16.09 -20.22
N GLY A 163 5.64 -16.59 -21.33
CA GLY A 163 5.75 -15.96 -22.65
C GLY A 163 5.05 -14.61 -22.74
N MET A 164 3.80 -14.52 -22.28
CA MET A 164 3.04 -13.26 -22.31
C MET A 164 3.61 -12.23 -21.33
N THR A 165 4.10 -12.68 -20.18
CA THR A 165 4.70 -11.80 -19.17
C THR A 165 5.98 -11.15 -19.69
N LEU A 166 6.86 -11.90 -20.38
CA LEU A 166 8.12 -11.36 -20.90
C LEU A 166 7.87 -10.24 -21.93
N ILE A 167 6.87 -10.43 -22.80
CA ILE A 167 6.46 -9.43 -23.79
C ILE A 167 5.97 -8.17 -23.09
N MET A 168 5.10 -8.28 -22.09
CA MET A 168 4.59 -7.14 -21.32
C MET A 168 5.71 -6.40 -20.59
N LEU A 169 6.70 -7.13 -20.05
CA LEU A 169 7.83 -6.56 -19.33
C LEU A 169 8.77 -5.80 -20.28
N ALA A 170 8.88 -6.21 -21.55
CA ALA A 170 9.62 -5.47 -22.58
C ALA A 170 8.97 -4.11 -22.94
N PHE A 171 7.64 -3.97 -22.78
CA PHE A 171 6.94 -2.70 -22.99
C PHE A 171 7.06 -1.72 -21.81
N MET A 172 7.26 -2.21 -20.58
CA MET A 172 7.44 -1.35 -19.40
C MET A 172 8.54 -0.28 -19.53
N PRO A 173 9.78 -0.59 -19.97
CA PRO A 173 10.83 0.42 -20.08
C PRO A 173 10.53 1.47 -21.16
N ILE A 174 9.82 1.10 -22.23
CA ILE A 174 9.41 2.02 -23.29
C ILE A 174 8.43 3.06 -22.72
N LEU A 175 7.42 2.60 -21.98
CA LEU A 175 6.46 3.47 -21.29
C LEU A 175 7.13 4.36 -20.24
N ALA A 176 8.05 3.81 -19.45
CA ALA A 176 8.80 4.58 -18.47
C ALA A 176 9.66 5.67 -19.12
N GLY A 177 10.28 5.38 -20.27
CA GLY A 177 11.05 6.35 -21.05
C GLY A 177 10.18 7.50 -21.58
N LEU A 178 8.98 7.19 -22.08
CA LEU A 178 8.02 8.21 -22.55
C LEU A 178 7.53 9.10 -21.41
N MET A 179 7.21 8.52 -20.25
CA MET A 179 6.80 9.28 -19.05
C MET A 179 7.92 10.20 -18.55
N ALA A 180 9.16 9.71 -18.54
CA ALA A 180 10.32 10.52 -18.17
C ALA A 180 10.55 11.68 -19.16
N PHE A 181 10.27 11.47 -20.45
CA PHE A 181 10.35 12.54 -21.46
C PHE A 181 9.25 13.60 -21.25
N LEU A 182 8.02 13.20 -20.96
CA LEU A 182 6.90 14.13 -20.71
C LEU A 182 7.04 14.93 -19.42
N THR A 183 7.77 14.42 -18.44
CA THR A 183 7.98 15.10 -17.14
C THR A 183 9.12 16.14 -17.21
N ARG A 184 9.94 16.11 -18.27
CA ARG A 184 10.95 17.12 -18.56
C ARG A 184 10.34 18.32 -19.26
#